data_AF-A0A4U3L478-F1
#
_entry.id   AF-A0A4U3L478-F1
#
_cell.length_a   1.000
_cell.length_b   1.000
_cell.length_c   1.000
_cell.angle_alpha   90.00
_cell.angle_beta   90.00
_cell.angle_gamma   90.00
#
_symmetry.space_group_name_H-M   'P 1'
#
loop_
_entity.id
_entity.type
_entity.pdbx_description
1 polymer ?
#
loop_
_entity_poly.entity_id
_entity_poly.type
_entity_poly.pdbx_seq_one_letter_code
_entity_poly.pdbx_strand_id
1 'polypeptide(L)'
;MKKLIIILPVLIAVIICLSFATKPHPTEQPVSKSINLSIYSNNNYSSAAYDSTIASVHITVYKVVGNKYISVYEKTLNGMQLKQYPDMQNATNSSLTIPNLLNSREKLLINYAVTYNTQGSELTLNNYMVTNAAKKEDLKINI
;
A
#
# COMPACT_ATOMS: atom_id res chain seq x y z
N MET A 1 -41.93 37.11 -36.65
CA MET A 1 -40.61 37.68 -36.31
C MET A 1 -40.40 37.93 -34.81
N LYS A 2 -41.42 38.31 -34.02
CA LYS A 2 -41.29 38.53 -32.56
C LYS A 2 -40.84 37.31 -31.73
N LYS A 3 -41.12 36.08 -32.18
CA LYS A 3 -40.68 34.84 -31.50
C LYS A 3 -39.16 34.64 -31.55
N LEU A 4 -38.49 35.09 -32.63
CA LEU A 4 -37.04 34.99 -32.77
C LEU A 4 -36.28 35.91 -31.80
N ILE A 5 -36.88 37.06 -31.45
CA ILE A 5 -36.29 38.04 -30.52
C ILE A 5 -36.20 37.47 -29.10
N ILE A 6 -37.12 36.57 -28.72
CA ILE A 6 -37.16 35.96 -27.37
C ILE A 6 -36.30 34.70 -27.30
N ILE A 7 -36.18 33.95 -28.40
CA ILE A 7 -35.41 32.69 -28.43
C ILE A 7 -33.90 32.95 -28.37
N LEU A 8 -33.42 34.05 -28.97
CA LEU A 8 -32.00 34.39 -29.03
C LEU A 8 -31.34 34.60 -27.65
N PRO A 9 -31.89 35.41 -26.72
CA PRO A 9 -31.29 35.58 -25.39
C PRO A 9 -31.33 34.31 -24.55
N VAL A 10 -32.36 33.48 -24.71
CA VAL A 10 -32.46 32.18 -24.01
C VAL A 10 -31.37 31.22 -24.51
N LEU A 11 -31.13 31.17 -25.82
CA LEU A 11 -30.08 30.35 -26.39
C LEU A 11 -28.69 30.79 -25.92
N ILE A 12 -28.45 32.11 -25.85
CA ILE A 12 -27.20 32.68 -25.34
C ILE A 12 -27.01 32.33 -23.86
N ALA A 13 -28.05 32.43 -23.03
CA ALA A 13 -27.98 32.08 -21.61
C ALA A 13 -27.66 30.58 -21.39
N VAL A 14 -28.19 29.69 -22.23
CA VAL A 14 -27.89 28.24 -22.17
C VAL A 14 -26.44 27.96 -22.57
N ILE A 15 -25.92 28.61 -23.60
CA ILE A 15 -24.52 28.45 -24.04
C ILE A 15 -23.55 28.92 -22.95
N ILE A 16 -23.87 30.04 -22.28
CA ILE A 16 -23.06 30.56 -21.17
C ILE A 16 -23.10 29.60 -19.96
N CYS A 17 -24.25 29.01 -19.63
CA CYS A 17 -24.32 28.00 -18.56
C CYS A 17 -23.48 26.76 -18.87
N LEU A 18 -23.48 26.30 -20.13
CA LEU A 18 -22.71 25.13 -20.55
C LEU A 18 -21.19 25.38 -20.50
N SER A 19 -20.72 26.60 -20.78
CA SER A 19 -19.29 26.92 -20.72
C SER A 19 -18.74 26.99 -19.30
N PHE A 20 -19.57 27.28 -18.29
CA PHE A 20 -19.16 27.24 -16.88
C PHE A 20 -19.26 25.85 -16.25
N ALA A 21 -19.94 24.89 -16.88
CA ALA A 21 -20.14 23.54 -16.32
C ALA A 21 -18.90 22.65 -16.40
N THR A 22 -17.93 22.96 -17.25
CA THR A 22 -16.73 22.13 -17.44
C THR A 22 -15.50 22.78 -16.82
N LYS A 23 -15.35 22.67 -15.49
CA LYS A 23 -14.01 22.84 -14.90
C LYS A 23 -13.19 21.61 -15.27
N PRO A 24 -12.05 21.74 -15.99
CA PRO A 24 -11.18 20.61 -16.22
C PRO A 24 -10.71 20.07 -14.87
N HIS A 25 -10.91 18.77 -14.64
CA HIS A 25 -10.30 18.12 -13.49
C HIS A 25 -8.78 18.16 -13.70
N PRO A 26 -8.00 18.67 -12.74
CA PRO A 26 -6.55 18.65 -12.89
C PRO A 26 -6.09 17.20 -13.04
N THR A 27 -5.42 16.91 -14.15
CA THR A 27 -4.80 15.61 -14.39
C THR A 27 -3.65 15.47 -13.39
N GLU A 28 -3.82 14.58 -12.42
CA GLU A 28 -2.76 14.28 -11.46
C GLU A 28 -1.58 13.62 -12.17
N GLN A 29 -0.36 14.09 -11.88
CA GLN A 29 0.86 13.48 -12.41
C GLN A 29 1.24 12.25 -11.58
N PRO A 30 1.60 11.12 -12.22
CA PRO A 30 2.08 9.95 -11.50
C PRO A 30 3.40 10.23 -10.76
N VAL A 31 3.54 9.65 -9.59
CA VAL A 31 4.73 9.77 -8.75
C VAL A 31 5.30 8.40 -8.39
N SER A 32 6.60 8.35 -8.12
CA SER A 32 7.25 7.17 -7.54
C SER A 32 7.27 7.28 -6.01
N LYS A 33 7.03 6.16 -5.32
CA LYS A 33 7.00 6.12 -3.85
C LYS A 33 7.90 5.04 -3.31
N SER A 34 8.69 5.40 -2.30
CA SER A 34 9.52 4.45 -1.58
C SER A 34 8.85 4.05 -0.27
N ILE A 35 8.76 2.75 -0.02
CA ILE A 35 8.28 2.16 1.22
C ILE A 35 9.47 1.48 1.89
N ASN A 36 9.65 1.71 3.18
CA ASN A 36 10.59 0.96 3.99
C ASN A 36 9.83 -0.02 4.87
N LEU A 37 10.22 -1.29 4.81
CA LEU A 37 9.68 -2.37 5.63
C LEU A 37 10.72 -2.74 6.67
N SER A 38 10.40 -2.56 7.95
CA SER A 38 11.20 -3.04 9.07
C SER A 38 10.54 -4.28 9.65
N ILE A 39 11.25 -5.41 9.60
CA ILE A 39 10.73 -6.73 9.96
C ILE A 39 11.49 -7.21 11.19
N TYR A 40 10.77 -7.39 12.30
CA TYR A 40 11.32 -7.77 13.60
C TYR A 40 10.24 -8.40 14.48
N SER A 41 10.65 -9.12 15.52
CA SER A 41 9.77 -9.65 16.55
C SER A 41 9.60 -8.66 17.70
N ASN A 42 8.40 -8.56 18.26
CA ASN A 42 8.16 -7.87 19.53
C ASN A 42 8.06 -8.83 20.74
N ASN A 43 8.18 -10.14 20.49
CA ASN A 43 8.14 -11.18 21.51
C ASN A 43 9.56 -11.55 21.98
N ASN A 44 9.66 -12.04 23.21
CA ASN A 44 10.93 -12.49 23.77
C ASN A 44 11.24 -13.95 23.39
N TYR A 45 12.15 -14.13 22.43
CA TYR A 45 12.66 -15.44 22.00
C TYR A 45 14.08 -15.74 22.53
N SER A 46 14.51 -15.12 23.62
CA SER A 46 15.88 -15.29 24.16
C SER A 46 16.15 -16.68 24.77
N SER A 47 15.11 -17.38 25.23
CA SER A 47 15.22 -18.71 25.84
C SER A 47 15.76 -19.76 24.86
N ALA A 48 16.55 -20.71 25.38
CA ALA A 48 17.09 -21.84 24.60
C ALA A 48 15.98 -22.71 23.97
N ALA A 49 14.77 -22.70 24.55
CA ALA A 49 13.61 -23.39 23.99
C ALA A 49 13.24 -22.91 22.57
N TYR A 50 13.64 -21.69 22.18
CA TYR A 50 13.34 -21.09 20.88
C TYR A 50 14.55 -21.06 19.93
N ASP A 51 15.66 -21.72 20.27
CA ASP A 51 16.88 -21.68 19.44
C ASP A 51 16.66 -22.25 18.03
N SER A 52 15.68 -23.15 17.87
CA SER A 52 15.28 -23.74 16.58
C SER A 52 14.05 -23.09 15.94
N THR A 53 13.50 -22.04 16.55
CA THR A 53 12.29 -21.38 16.03
C THR A 53 12.67 -20.43 14.90
N ILE A 54 12.11 -20.71 13.72
CA ILE A 54 12.30 -19.91 12.51
C ILE A 54 10.96 -19.34 12.04
N ALA A 55 11.03 -18.18 11.39
CA ALA A 55 9.90 -17.60 10.69
C ALA A 55 10.24 -17.41 9.20
N SER A 56 9.21 -17.49 8.38
CA SER A 56 9.26 -17.07 6.98
C SER A 56 8.19 -16.02 6.75
N VAL A 57 8.54 -14.93 6.07
CA VAL A 57 7.67 -13.79 5.81
C VAL A 57 7.47 -13.67 4.32
N HIS A 58 6.25 -13.87 3.86
CA HIS A 58 5.84 -13.61 2.48
C HIS A 58 5.11 -12.28 2.42
N ILE A 59 5.61 -11.33 1.64
CA ILE A 59 5.10 -9.96 1.55
C ILE A 59 4.65 -9.72 0.12
N THR A 60 3.41 -9.25 -0.04
CA THR A 60 2.87 -8.82 -1.33
C THR A 60 2.32 -7.41 -1.19
N VAL A 61 2.75 -6.49 -2.05
CA VAL A 61 2.19 -5.14 -2.10
C VAL A 61 1.30 -5.02 -3.31
N TYR A 62 0.06 -4.62 -3.08
CA TYR A 62 -0.93 -4.34 -4.09
C TYR A 62 -1.15 -2.84 -4.23
N LYS A 63 -1.18 -2.39 -5.48
CA LYS A 63 -1.80 -1.13 -5.86
C LYS A 63 -3.31 -1.33 -5.95
N VAL A 64 -4.07 -0.53 -5.20
CA VAL A 64 -5.53 -0.60 -5.13
C VAL A 64 -6.14 0.60 -5.83
N VAL A 65 -6.93 0.35 -6.87
CA VAL A 65 -7.63 1.36 -7.67
C VAL A 65 -9.11 1.00 -7.76
N GLY A 66 -9.96 1.69 -7.00
CA GLY A 66 -11.35 1.28 -6.81
C GLY A 66 -11.41 -0.15 -6.23
N ASN A 67 -11.97 -1.09 -6.97
CA ASN A 67 -12.10 -2.50 -6.57
C ASN A 67 -11.03 -3.41 -7.19
N LYS A 68 -10.04 -2.84 -7.89
CA LYS A 68 -8.97 -3.61 -8.55
C LYS A 68 -7.72 -3.64 -7.68
N TYR A 69 -7.14 -4.82 -7.54
CA TYR A 69 -5.87 -5.08 -6.86
C TYR A 69 -4.84 -5.50 -7.90
N ILE A 70 -3.72 -4.79 -7.97
CA ILE A 70 -2.63 -5.08 -8.90
C ILE A 70 -1.38 -5.32 -8.07
N SER A 71 -0.80 -6.53 -8.13
CA SER A 71 0.47 -6.80 -7.44
C SER A 71 1.58 -5.96 -8.09
N VAL A 72 2.29 -5.19 -7.27
CA VAL A 72 3.39 -4.32 -7.71
C VAL A 72 4.72 -4.68 -7.04
N TYR A 73 4.69 -5.56 -6.04
CA TYR A 73 5.87 -6.07 -5.38
C TYR A 73 5.57 -7.38 -4.66
N GLU A 74 6.52 -8.29 -4.68
CA GLU A 74 6.47 -9.53 -3.92
C GLU A 74 7.87 -9.86 -3.41
N LYS A 75 7.96 -10.29 -2.15
CA LYS A 75 9.22 -10.73 -1.55
C LYS A 75 8.96 -11.78 -0.49
N THR A 76 9.78 -12.81 -0.49
CA THR A 76 9.80 -13.82 0.58
C THR A 76 11.12 -13.75 1.31
N LEU A 77 11.07 -13.68 2.64
CA LEU A 77 12.19 -13.87 3.54
C LEU A 77 12.02 -15.22 4.21
N ASN A 78 12.96 -16.14 4.01
CA ASN A 78 12.89 -17.49 4.57
C ASN A 78 13.94 -17.67 5.67
N GLY A 79 13.66 -18.58 6.60
CA GLY A 79 14.65 -19.04 7.58
C GLY A 79 15.10 -17.95 8.56
N MET A 80 14.23 -17.00 8.90
CA MET A 80 14.54 -15.95 9.86
C MET A 80 14.51 -16.53 11.28
N GLN A 81 15.65 -16.69 11.92
CA GLN A 81 15.71 -17.16 13.31
C GLN A 81 15.23 -16.04 14.25
N LEU A 82 14.09 -16.24 14.94
CA LEU A 82 13.40 -15.15 15.65
C LEU A 82 14.25 -14.47 16.72
N LYS A 83 15.13 -15.22 17.37
CA LYS A 83 16.07 -14.73 18.38
C LYS A 83 17.08 -13.71 17.84
N GLN A 84 17.32 -13.67 16.52
CA GLN A 84 18.21 -12.70 15.87
C GLN A 84 17.52 -11.35 15.59
N TYR A 85 16.18 -11.30 15.69
CA TYR A 85 15.38 -10.12 15.39
C TYR A 85 14.49 -9.71 16.57
N PRO A 86 15.02 -9.57 17.81
CA PRO A 86 14.21 -9.42 19.02
C PRO A 86 13.51 -8.05 19.17
N ASP A 87 13.92 -7.06 18.38
CA ASP A 87 13.42 -5.70 18.44
C ASP A 87 13.72 -4.92 17.14
N MET A 88 13.29 -3.66 17.11
CA MET A 88 13.46 -2.76 15.98
C MET A 88 14.93 -2.42 15.67
N GLN A 89 15.83 -2.45 16.65
CA GLN A 89 17.26 -2.15 16.42
C GLN A 89 17.94 -3.27 15.63
N ASN A 90 17.44 -4.48 15.81
CA ASN A 90 17.89 -5.68 15.10
C ASN A 90 17.04 -6.00 13.87
N ALA A 91 16.12 -5.12 13.48
CA ALA A 91 15.20 -5.37 12.36
C ALA A 91 15.94 -5.56 11.03
N THR A 92 15.44 -6.48 10.21
CA THR A 92 15.84 -6.51 8.80
C THR A 92 15.02 -5.48 8.04
N ASN A 93 15.71 -4.62 7.29
CA ASN A 93 15.10 -3.53 6.56
C ASN A 93 15.06 -3.83 5.06
N SER A 94 13.91 -3.64 4.43
CA SER A 94 13.73 -3.79 2.99
C SER A 94 13.08 -2.52 2.45
N SER A 95 13.81 -1.79 1.62
CA SER A 95 13.28 -0.63 0.90
C SER A 95 12.85 -1.04 -0.51
N LEU A 96 11.71 -0.55 -0.97
CA LEU A 96 11.22 -0.78 -2.33
C LEU A 96 10.64 0.52 -2.89
N THR A 97 10.73 0.71 -4.21
CA THR A 97 10.14 1.86 -4.89
C THR A 97 9.07 1.41 -5.87
N ILE A 98 7.86 1.94 -5.71
CA ILE A 98 6.71 1.68 -6.56
C ILE A 98 6.54 2.89 -7.49
N PRO A 99 6.77 2.75 -8.80
CA PRO A 99 6.56 3.83 -9.76
C PRO A 99 5.07 3.97 -10.13
N ASN A 100 4.74 5.10 -10.76
CA ASN A 100 3.45 5.32 -11.43
C ASN A 100 2.23 5.20 -10.50
N LEU A 101 2.29 5.88 -9.36
CA LEU A 101 1.19 6.03 -8.40
C LEU A 101 0.48 7.37 -8.54
N LEU A 102 -0.85 7.36 -8.52
CA LEU A 102 -1.70 8.55 -8.46
C LEU A 102 -2.17 8.76 -7.02
N ASN A 103 -1.61 9.74 -6.32
CA ASN A 103 -1.81 9.91 -4.87
C ASN A 103 -3.28 10.10 -4.47
N SER A 104 -4.09 10.74 -5.31
CA SER A 104 -5.48 11.08 -4.96
C SER A 104 -6.46 9.91 -5.09
N ARG A 105 -6.11 8.85 -5.83
CA ARG A 105 -7.03 7.75 -6.19
C ARG A 105 -6.52 6.37 -5.85
N GLU A 106 -5.22 6.21 -5.64
CA GLU A 106 -4.60 4.91 -5.45
C GLU A 106 -4.13 4.74 -4.00
N LYS A 107 -4.37 3.54 -3.46
CA LYS A 107 -3.86 3.11 -2.15
C LYS A 107 -2.89 1.96 -2.33
N LEU A 108 -2.05 1.77 -1.33
CA LEU A 108 -1.16 0.62 -1.25
C LEU A 108 -1.66 -0.30 -0.14
N LEU A 109 -1.92 -1.56 -0.50
CA LEU A 109 -2.27 -2.62 0.43
C LEU A 109 -1.07 -3.55 0.54
N ILE A 110 -0.49 -3.66 1.72
CA ILE A 110 0.61 -4.56 2.02
C ILE A 110 0.00 -5.77 2.70
N ASN A 111 -0.08 -6.89 2.01
CA ASN A 111 -0.41 -8.17 2.61
C ASN A 111 0.89 -8.86 3.01
N TYR A 112 0.89 -9.49 4.18
CA TYR A 112 2.00 -10.35 4.55
C TYR A 112 1.52 -11.57 5.33
N ALA A 113 2.17 -12.69 5.07
CA ALA A 113 1.98 -13.94 5.78
C ALA A 113 3.26 -14.27 6.55
N VAL A 114 3.14 -14.51 7.86
CA VAL A 114 4.24 -14.96 8.71
C VAL A 114 4.00 -16.42 9.03
N THR A 115 4.87 -17.29 8.53
CA THR A 115 4.86 -18.73 8.84
C THR A 115 5.94 -19.03 9.87
N TYR A 116 5.51 -19.39 11.07
CA TYR A 116 6.37 -19.86 12.16
C TYR A 116 6.57 -21.36 12.00
N ASN A 117 7.81 -21.83 12.10
CA ASN A 117 8.13 -23.24 12.21
C ASN A 117 8.91 -23.48 13.51
N THR A 118 8.33 -24.31 14.38
CA THR A 118 8.98 -24.78 15.61
C THR A 118 8.96 -26.29 15.61
N GLN A 119 10.13 -26.92 15.46
CA GLN A 119 10.30 -28.37 15.48
C GLN A 119 9.39 -29.12 14.49
N GLY A 120 9.14 -28.53 13.31
CA GLY A 120 8.30 -29.13 12.26
C GLY A 120 6.80 -28.83 12.39
N SER A 121 6.37 -28.16 13.47
CA SER A 121 5.01 -27.60 13.55
C SER A 121 4.96 -26.23 12.91
N GLU A 122 4.02 -26.01 11.99
CA GLU A 122 3.87 -24.75 11.26
C GLU A 122 2.60 -24.00 11.64
N LEU A 123 2.72 -22.69 11.82
CA LEU A 123 1.61 -21.77 12.01
C LEU A 123 1.77 -20.58 11.07
N THR A 124 0.78 -20.35 10.20
CA THR A 124 0.76 -19.19 9.30
C THR A 124 -0.25 -18.15 9.77
N LEU A 125 0.22 -16.92 9.98
CA LEU A 125 -0.61 -15.77 10.32
C LEU A 125 -0.65 -14.79 9.14
N ASN A 126 -1.84 -14.56 8.59
CA ASN A 126 -2.07 -13.60 7.51
C ASN A 126 -2.49 -12.25 8.08
N ASN A 127 -1.80 -11.19 7.67
CA ASN A 127 -2.05 -9.84 8.10
C ASN A 127 -2.00 -8.89 6.90
N TYR A 128 -2.53 -7.68 7.10
CA TYR A 128 -2.47 -6.63 6.09
C TYR A 128 -2.35 -5.24 6.70
N MET A 129 -1.81 -4.31 5.93
CA MET A 129 -1.71 -2.90 6.26
C MET A 129 -2.11 -2.07 5.05
N VAL A 130 -2.86 -0.99 5.26
CA VAL A 130 -3.25 -0.07 4.18
C VAL A 130 -2.57 1.26 4.42
N THR A 131 -1.88 1.75 3.39
CA THR A 131 -1.28 3.07 3.38
C THR A 131 -1.75 3.89 2.18
N ASN A 132 -1.80 5.21 2.35
CA ASN A 132 -2.08 6.12 1.25
C ASN A 132 -0.81 6.33 0.45
N ALA A 133 -0.94 6.34 -0.89
CA ALA A 133 0.19 6.60 -1.78
C ALA A 133 0.86 7.97 -1.53
N ALA A 134 0.17 8.92 -0.89
CA ALA A 134 0.67 10.28 -0.68
C ALA A 134 1.88 10.39 0.27
N LYS A 135 2.03 9.54 1.30
CA LYS A 135 3.05 9.71 2.36
C LYS A 135 4.17 8.67 2.28
N LYS A 136 5.40 9.09 2.56
CA LYS A 136 6.50 8.15 2.85
C LYS A 136 6.20 7.51 4.20
N GLU A 137 6.14 6.19 4.25
CA GLU A 137 5.84 5.45 5.48
C GLU A 137 6.88 4.37 5.73
N ASP A 138 7.36 4.35 6.97
CA ASP A 138 8.16 3.28 7.53
C ASP A 138 7.19 2.28 8.17
N LEU A 139 6.95 1.18 7.46
CA LEU A 139 6.00 0.16 7.84
C LEU A 139 6.70 -0.92 8.68
N LYS A 140 6.02 -1.36 9.73
CA LYS A 140 6.53 -2.34 10.69
C LYS A 140 5.79 -3.65 10.50
N ILE A 141 6.54 -4.73 10.23
CA ILE A 141 6.03 -6.09 10.15
C ILE A 141 6.51 -6.82 11.41
N ASN A 142 5.55 -7.25 12.22
CA ASN A 142 5.84 -8.01 13.44
C ASN A 142 5.87 -9.50 13.10
N ILE A 143 6.97 -10.16 13.47
CA ILE A 143 7.22 -11.59 13.26
C ILE A 143 7.49 -12.32 14.57
#